data_AF-A0A087BSC8-F1
#
_entry.id   AF-A0A087BSC8-F1
#
_cell.length_a   1.000
_cell.length_b   1.000
_cell.length_c   1.000
_cell.angle_alpha   90.00
_cell.angle_beta   90.00
_cell.angle_gamma   90.00
#
_symmetry.space_group_name_H-M   'P 1'
#
loop_
_entity.id
_entity.type
_entity.pdbx_description
1 polymer ?
#
loop_
_entity_poly.entity_id
_entity_poly.type
_entity_poly.pdbx_seq_one_letter_code
_entity_poly.pdbx_strand_id
1 'polypeptide(L)'
;MFSQEERGRAVGLYCSTSMTTQQVVEYLGYPTRQCLERWLHQDPRYMERIPKPIIPLSMRVRAVRLCLTGLQQQAVAAQLGVSAGVVNHWMALYREGGMAALQPQRRSPMPEEEKPGVHPVSDDVGELHRRIRELELEHALMRQVVEVVKKAPGASLGRLSNREKTRLIDRLRPMFSLHCLARRLTIPLSSYHYHHARRDGDKYSDIRVRVRALFKESSSRYGYRRLHHALGLRVSEKVVRQIMREEGLVARIPHRRRYSSYQGESTPAPDNLIHRDFSAKEPNMKWLTDIT
;
A
#
# COMPACT_ATOMS: atom_id res chain seq x y z
N MET A 1 37.63 -26.15 1.21
CA MET A 1 36.68 -25.23 1.88
C MET A 1 37.03 -25.21 3.35
N PHE A 2 37.16 -24.04 3.97
CA PHE A 2 37.46 -23.93 5.41
C PHE A 2 36.22 -24.19 6.25
N SER A 3 36.38 -24.96 7.33
CA SER A 3 35.31 -25.31 8.27
C SER A 3 34.84 -24.09 9.06
N GLN A 4 33.64 -24.14 9.63
CA GLN A 4 33.10 -23.02 10.43
C GLN A 4 33.95 -22.77 11.69
N GLU A 5 34.56 -23.81 12.25
CA GLU A 5 35.47 -23.72 13.40
C GLU A 5 36.80 -23.03 13.04
N GLU A 6 37.36 -23.36 11.86
CA GLU A 6 38.58 -22.73 11.35
C GLU A 6 38.37 -21.23 11.07
N ARG A 7 37.20 -20.85 10.54
CA ARG A 7 36.82 -19.44 10.35
C ARG A 7 36.68 -18.71 11.67
N GLY A 8 35.97 -19.32 12.63
CA GLY A 8 35.78 -18.77 13.96
C GLY A 8 37.10 -18.56 14.71
N ARG A 9 38.06 -19.48 14.55
CA ARG A 9 39.39 -19.37 15.13
C ARG A 9 40.19 -18.20 14.54
N ALA A 10 40.17 -18.03 13.21
CA ALA A 10 40.90 -16.95 12.55
C ALA A 10 40.32 -15.56 12.87
N VAL A 11 38.99 -15.43 12.86
CA VAL A 11 38.30 -14.19 13.24
C VAL A 11 38.47 -13.90 14.73
N GLY A 12 38.35 -14.94 15.58
CA GLY A 12 38.57 -14.85 17.01
C GLY A 12 39.97 -14.35 17.37
N LEU A 13 41.01 -14.91 16.73
CA LEU A 13 42.41 -14.50 16.93
C LEU A 13 42.64 -13.04 16.54
N TYR A 14 42.03 -12.59 15.43
CA TYR A 14 42.08 -11.19 14.99
C TYR A 14 41.35 -10.26 15.98
N CYS A 15 40.20 -10.67 16.51
CA CYS A 15 39.45 -9.88 17.47
C CYS A 15 40.09 -9.88 18.87
N SER A 16 40.79 -10.93 19.28
CA SER A 16 41.44 -11.00 20.60
C SER A 16 42.80 -10.30 20.65
N THR A 17 43.49 -10.20 19.50
CA THR A 17 44.88 -9.77 19.43
C THR A 17 45.02 -8.47 18.62
N SER A 18 46.00 -7.62 18.93
CA SER A 18 46.32 -6.43 18.12
C SER A 18 47.14 -6.76 16.86
N MET A 19 46.88 -7.92 16.24
CA MET A 19 47.57 -8.37 15.03
C MET A 19 46.89 -7.82 13.77
N THR A 20 47.68 -7.47 12.77
CA THR A 20 47.16 -7.15 11.43
C THR A 20 46.60 -8.39 10.74
N THR A 21 45.70 -8.22 9.76
CA THR A 21 45.15 -9.36 8.99
C THR A 21 46.23 -10.21 8.33
N GLN A 22 47.35 -9.60 7.95
CA GLN A 22 48.49 -10.29 7.37
C GLN A 22 49.26 -11.13 8.41
N GLN A 23 49.49 -10.61 9.60
CA GLN A 23 50.13 -11.34 10.70
C GLN A 23 49.29 -12.54 11.19
N VAL A 24 47.96 -12.41 11.19
CA VAL A 24 47.06 -13.53 11.53
C VAL A 24 47.18 -14.67 10.52
N VAL A 25 47.28 -14.33 9.23
CA VAL A 25 47.47 -15.32 8.15
C VAL A 25 48.83 -15.98 8.23
N GLU A 26 49.89 -15.22 8.51
CA GLU A 26 51.24 -15.76 8.71
C GLU A 26 51.31 -16.67 9.94
N TYR A 27 50.58 -16.34 11.02
CA TYR A 27 50.55 -17.13 12.24
C TYR A 27 49.78 -18.45 12.11
N LEU A 28 48.63 -18.43 11.42
CA LEU A 28 47.79 -19.62 11.26
C LEU A 28 48.18 -20.48 10.04
N GLY A 29 48.89 -19.90 9.06
CA GLY A 29 49.22 -20.55 7.78
C GLY A 29 48.02 -20.68 6.82
N TYR A 30 46.85 -20.23 7.25
CA TYR A 30 45.58 -20.16 6.51
C TYR A 30 44.69 -19.10 7.16
N PRO A 31 43.63 -18.59 6.50
CA PRO A 31 43.35 -18.60 5.07
C PRO A 31 44.18 -17.55 4.32
N THR A 32 43.90 -17.27 3.05
CA THR A 32 44.46 -16.07 2.40
C THR A 32 43.91 -14.79 3.04
N ARG A 33 44.69 -13.70 2.99
CA ARG A 33 44.31 -12.38 3.55
C ARG A 33 42.92 -11.93 3.11
N GLN A 34 42.58 -12.07 1.83
CA GLN A 34 41.27 -11.69 1.29
C GLN A 34 40.12 -12.52 1.85
N CYS A 35 40.36 -13.81 2.14
CA CYS A 35 39.36 -14.67 2.77
C CYS A 35 39.12 -14.25 4.23
N LEU A 36 40.19 -13.95 4.97
CA LEU A 36 40.08 -13.44 6.33
C LEU A 36 39.34 -12.09 6.37
N GLU A 37 39.69 -11.16 5.47
CA GLU A 37 39.01 -9.86 5.36
C GLU A 37 37.50 -10.03 5.06
N ARG A 38 37.10 -10.97 4.19
CA ARG A 38 35.68 -11.27 3.95
C ARG A 38 34.97 -11.82 5.18
N TRP A 39 35.60 -12.73 5.93
CA TRP A 39 34.99 -13.29 7.15
C TRP A 39 34.83 -12.23 8.22
N LEU A 40 35.83 -11.37 8.36
CA LEU A 40 35.79 -10.23 9.26
C LEU A 40 34.66 -9.26 8.89
N HIS A 41 34.46 -8.94 7.61
CA HIS A 41 33.34 -8.10 7.17
C HIS A 41 31.95 -8.69 7.46
N GLN A 42 31.85 -10.01 7.68
CA GLN A 42 30.61 -10.68 8.06
C GLN A 42 30.41 -10.72 9.59
N ASP A 43 31.44 -10.44 10.39
CA ASP A 43 31.37 -10.45 11.85
C ASP A 43 31.01 -9.04 12.39
N PRO A 44 29.96 -8.91 13.23
CA PRO A 44 29.59 -7.64 13.86
C PRO A 44 30.73 -6.97 14.63
N ARG A 45 31.61 -7.75 15.26
CA ARG A 45 32.73 -7.24 16.09
C ARG A 45 33.79 -6.49 15.28
N TYR A 46 33.87 -6.79 13.99
CA TYR A 46 34.82 -6.15 13.09
C TYR A 46 34.36 -4.76 12.64
N MET A 47 33.05 -4.56 12.46
CA MET A 47 32.49 -3.28 12.01
C MET A 47 32.72 -2.14 13.00
N GLU A 48 32.84 -2.45 14.30
CA GLU A 48 33.08 -1.46 15.35
C GLU A 48 34.56 -1.05 15.47
N ARG A 49 35.51 -1.83 14.91
CA ARG A 49 36.94 -1.73 15.25
C ARG A 49 37.85 -1.08 14.21
N ILE A 50 37.38 -0.72 13.02
CA ILE A 50 38.23 -0.02 12.03
C ILE A 50 37.88 1.46 11.96
N PRO A 51 38.56 2.33 12.75
CA PRO A 51 38.79 3.67 12.28
C PRO A 51 39.72 3.56 11.06
N LYS A 52 39.24 4.01 9.89
CA LYS A 52 40.13 4.24 8.74
C LYS A 52 41.29 5.11 9.24
N PRO A 53 42.56 4.81 8.95
CA PRO A 53 43.66 5.65 9.38
C PRO A 53 43.45 7.06 8.77
N ILE A 54 43.03 8.00 9.61
CA ILE A 54 42.85 9.39 9.22
C ILE A 54 44.26 9.93 9.06
N ILE A 55 44.77 9.94 7.82
CA ILE A 55 46.03 10.62 7.53
C ILE A 55 45.79 12.10 7.81
N PRO A 56 46.44 12.68 8.84
CA PRO A 56 46.13 14.01 9.28
C PRO A 56 46.54 15.02 8.20
N LEU A 57 45.77 16.12 8.08
CA LEU A 57 46.05 17.18 7.10
C LEU A 57 47.48 17.73 7.24
N SER A 58 47.99 17.80 8.47
CA SER A 58 49.36 18.19 8.79
C SER A 58 50.41 17.35 8.07
N MET A 59 50.17 16.04 7.93
CA MET A 59 51.07 15.12 7.24
C MET A 59 51.04 15.33 5.72
N ARG A 60 49.86 15.60 5.13
CA ARG A 60 49.73 15.91 3.70
C ARG A 60 50.44 17.21 3.33
N VAL A 61 50.23 18.25 4.14
CA VAL A 61 50.88 19.56 3.96
C VAL A 61 52.39 19.44 4.12
N ARG A 62 52.87 18.65 5.08
CA ARG A 62 54.30 18.39 5.27
C ARG A 62 54.92 17.68 4.08
N ALA A 63 54.24 16.67 3.52
CA ALA A 63 54.71 15.96 2.32
C ALA A 63 54.87 16.91 1.12
N VAL A 64 53.88 17.76 0.87
CA VAL A 64 53.93 18.72 -0.25
C VAL A 64 55.03 19.76 -0.02
N ARG A 65 55.21 20.27 1.20
CA ARG A 65 56.32 21.20 1.51
C ARG A 65 57.69 20.59 1.25
N LEU A 66 57.90 19.33 1.62
CA LEU A 66 59.17 18.62 1.38
C LEU A 66 59.41 18.39 -0.13
N CYS A 67 58.37 18.07 -0.89
CA CYS A 67 58.48 17.98 -2.35
C CYS A 67 58.80 19.34 -3.00
N LEU A 68 58.27 20.44 -2.47
CA LEU A 68 58.56 21.80 -2.95
C LEU A 68 60.00 22.25 -2.63
N THR A 69 60.64 21.69 -1.60
CA THR A 69 62.07 21.91 -1.32
C THR A 69 63.01 21.15 -2.28
N GLY A 70 62.47 20.42 -3.27
CA GLY A 70 63.26 19.71 -4.28
C GLY A 70 63.55 18.25 -3.95
N LEU A 71 63.01 17.71 -2.85
CA LEU A 71 63.15 16.29 -2.53
C LEU A 71 62.32 15.43 -3.46
N GLN A 72 62.90 14.31 -3.90
CA GLN A 72 62.21 13.31 -4.71
C GLN A 72 61.05 12.68 -3.92
N GLN A 73 59.93 12.46 -4.59
CA GLN A 73 58.68 11.97 -3.98
C GLN A 73 58.85 10.61 -3.27
N GLN A 74 59.75 9.75 -3.77
CA GLN A 74 60.12 8.48 -3.12
C GLN A 74 60.86 8.67 -1.79
N ALA A 75 61.76 9.66 -1.70
CA ALA A 75 62.49 9.95 -0.47
C ALA A 75 61.55 10.55 0.59
N VAL A 76 60.62 11.42 0.17
CA VAL A 76 59.58 12.00 1.04
C VAL A 76 58.63 10.92 1.57
N ALA A 77 58.27 9.95 0.72
CA ALA A 77 57.46 8.80 1.09
C ALA A 77 58.14 7.94 2.17
N ALA A 78 59.43 7.62 1.99
CA ALA A 78 60.21 6.88 2.97
C ALA A 78 60.32 7.64 4.31
N GLN A 79 60.54 8.95 4.28
CA GLN A 79 60.68 9.79 5.48
C GLN A 79 59.38 9.93 6.28
N LEU A 80 58.23 9.87 5.62
CA LEU A 80 56.91 9.99 6.25
C LEU A 80 56.25 8.64 6.56
N GLY A 81 56.87 7.52 6.16
CA GLY A 81 56.30 6.18 6.35
C GLY A 81 55.04 5.93 5.51
N VAL A 82 54.91 6.59 4.36
CA VAL A 82 53.75 6.50 3.46
C VAL A 82 54.20 5.97 2.10
N SER A 83 53.33 5.29 1.36
CA SER A 83 53.66 4.84 0.00
C SER A 83 53.91 6.01 -0.97
N ALA A 84 54.84 5.83 -1.92
CA ALA A 84 55.15 6.83 -2.94
C ALA A 84 53.92 7.23 -3.78
N GLY A 85 53.01 6.29 -4.05
CA GLY A 85 51.76 6.58 -4.79
C GLY A 85 50.85 7.59 -4.09
N VAL A 86 50.83 7.59 -2.75
CA VAL A 86 50.03 8.55 -1.97
C VAL A 86 50.63 9.95 -2.02
N VAL A 87 51.96 10.06 -1.97
CA VAL A 87 52.67 11.35 -2.13
C VAL A 87 52.47 11.91 -3.53
N ASN A 88 52.49 11.07 -4.56
CA ASN A 88 52.20 11.47 -5.95
C ASN A 88 50.77 12.02 -6.09
N HIS A 89 49.79 11.35 -5.47
CA HIS A 89 48.40 11.82 -5.45
C HIS A 89 48.25 13.17 -4.75
N TRP A 90 48.90 13.39 -3.60
CA TRP A 90 48.87 14.70 -2.93
C TRP A 90 49.53 15.80 -3.76
N MET A 91 50.62 15.50 -4.46
CA MET A 91 51.25 16.44 -5.38
C MET A 91 50.37 16.76 -6.59
N ALA A 92 49.60 15.80 -7.11
CA ALA A 92 48.61 16.03 -8.15
C ALA A 92 47.48 16.95 -7.66
N LEU A 93 46.89 16.67 -6.49
CA LEU A 93 45.87 17.53 -5.87
C LEU A 93 46.40 18.95 -5.62
N TYR A 94 47.65 19.08 -5.17
CA TYR A 94 48.29 20.38 -4.98
C TYR A 94 48.47 21.15 -6.30
N ARG A 95 48.82 20.47 -7.39
CA ARG A 95 48.95 21.11 -8.72
C ARG A 95 47.60 21.60 -9.25
N GLU A 96 46.51 20.92 -8.93
CA GLU A 96 45.16 21.27 -9.40
C GLU A 96 44.50 22.38 -8.56
N GLY A 97 44.67 22.39 -7.24
CA GLY A 97 43.93 23.30 -6.35
C GLY A 97 44.71 23.83 -5.14
N GLY A 98 46.04 23.78 -5.20
CA GLY A 98 46.92 24.31 -4.16
C GLY A 98 46.77 23.62 -2.81
N MET A 99 47.13 24.31 -1.73
CA MET A 99 47.06 23.76 -0.36
C MET A 99 45.61 23.46 0.10
N ALA A 100 44.61 24.15 -0.48
CA ALA A 100 43.20 23.93 -0.18
C ALA A 100 42.70 22.55 -0.65
N ALA A 101 43.20 22.06 -1.78
CA ALA A 101 42.85 20.75 -2.33
C ALA A 101 43.38 19.55 -1.52
N LEU A 102 44.33 19.77 -0.61
CA LEU A 102 44.83 18.72 0.29
C LEU A 102 43.88 18.42 1.45
N GLN A 103 42.92 19.32 1.72
CA GLN A 103 41.88 19.08 2.70
C GLN A 103 41.03 17.89 2.25
N PRO A 104 40.62 17.01 3.18
CA PRO A 104 39.66 15.98 2.84
C PRO A 104 38.40 16.68 2.34
N GLN A 105 38.15 16.63 1.03
CA GLN A 105 36.83 16.95 0.51
C GLN A 105 35.88 16.04 1.26
N ARG A 106 34.97 16.65 2.03
CA ARG A 106 33.75 15.96 2.41
C ARG A 106 33.20 15.49 1.08
N ARG A 107 33.31 14.19 0.77
CA ARG A 107 32.36 13.59 -0.17
C ARG A 107 31.04 14.12 0.34
N SER A 108 30.35 14.90 -0.48
CA SER A 108 28.96 15.25 -0.20
C SER A 108 28.35 13.98 0.36
N PRO A 109 27.72 14.01 1.55
CA PRO A 109 26.99 12.85 2.01
C PRO A 109 26.21 12.33 0.81
N MET A 110 26.20 11.01 0.56
CA MET A 110 25.08 10.42 -0.19
C MET A 110 23.83 11.17 0.26
N PRO A 111 22.95 11.65 -0.65
CA PRO A 111 21.84 12.50 -0.26
C PRO A 111 21.22 11.85 0.98
N GLU A 112 21.45 12.49 2.12
CA GLU A 112 20.89 12.02 3.37
C GLU A 112 19.41 12.08 3.07
N GLU A 113 18.71 10.95 3.17
CA GLU A 113 17.28 11.02 3.36
C GLU A 113 17.11 12.01 4.52
N GLU A 114 16.60 13.19 4.20
CA GLU A 114 16.38 14.25 5.17
C GLU A 114 15.56 13.62 6.27
N LYS A 115 16.19 13.27 7.39
CA LYS A 115 15.49 13.18 8.66
C LYS A 115 14.74 14.50 8.74
N PRO A 116 13.40 14.51 8.92
CA PRO A 116 12.60 15.72 8.80
C PRO A 116 13.12 16.73 9.82
N GLY A 117 14.00 17.60 9.33
CA GLY A 117 14.70 18.58 10.13
C GLY A 117 13.68 19.62 10.48
N VAL A 118 13.66 20.02 11.75
CA VAL A 118 13.02 21.27 12.16
C VAL A 118 13.64 22.36 11.28
N HIS A 119 12.90 22.80 10.27
CA HIS A 119 13.28 23.95 9.47
C HIS A 119 13.60 25.10 10.43
N PRO A 120 14.66 25.90 10.18
CA PRO A 120 14.88 27.11 10.95
C PRO A 120 13.57 27.90 10.93
N VAL A 121 12.98 28.07 12.10
CA VAL A 121 11.73 28.80 12.30
C VAL A 121 12.01 30.20 11.77
N SER A 122 11.40 30.56 10.64
CA SER A 122 11.46 31.92 10.13
C SER A 122 10.94 32.86 11.22
N ASP A 123 11.71 33.89 11.57
CA ASP A 123 11.29 34.90 12.55
C ASP A 123 10.08 35.72 12.06
N ASP A 124 9.68 35.56 10.78
CA ASP A 124 8.43 36.10 10.26
C ASP A 124 7.23 35.31 10.79
N VAL A 125 6.60 35.86 11.82
CA VAL A 125 5.33 35.39 12.40
C VAL A 125 4.27 35.13 11.32
N GLY A 126 4.26 35.88 10.21
CA GLY A 126 3.33 35.66 9.10
C GLY A 126 3.64 34.40 8.29
N GLU A 127 4.91 34.06 8.10
CA GLU A 127 5.33 32.79 7.49
C GLU A 127 4.98 31.59 8.37
N LEU A 128 5.18 31.71 9.68
CA LEU A 128 4.81 30.67 10.63
C LEU A 128 3.31 30.40 10.65
N HIS A 129 2.48 31.43 10.67
CA HIS A 129 1.02 31.26 10.61
C HIS A 129 0.57 30.61 9.30
N ARG A 130 1.20 30.94 8.16
CA ARG A 130 0.93 30.27 6.88
C ARG A 130 1.31 28.80 6.95
N ARG A 131 2.48 28.49 7.52
CA ARG A 131 2.97 27.13 7.67
C ARG A 131 2.09 26.29 8.58
N ILE A 132 1.64 26.84 9.70
CA ILE A 132 0.70 26.19 10.62
C ILE A 132 -0.59 25.83 9.88
N ARG A 133 -1.19 26.78 9.16
CA ARG A 133 -2.42 26.52 8.38
C ARG A 133 -2.24 25.44 7.31
N GLU A 134 -1.08 25.38 6.67
CA GLU A 134 -0.77 24.32 5.71
C GLU A 134 -0.64 22.95 6.37
N LEU A 135 0.04 22.88 7.51
CA LEU A 135 0.20 21.63 8.27
C LEU A 135 -1.14 21.15 8.84
N GLU A 136 -1.98 22.06 9.32
CA GLU A 136 -3.34 21.75 9.77
C GLU A 136 -4.19 21.16 8.64
N LEU A 137 -4.10 21.74 7.44
CA LEU A 137 -4.76 21.23 6.24
C LEU A 137 -4.27 19.81 5.88
N GLU A 138 -2.96 19.59 5.86
CA GLU A 138 -2.38 18.28 5.55
C GLU A 138 -2.78 17.22 6.58
N HIS A 139 -2.69 17.54 7.87
CA HIS A 139 -3.07 16.63 8.93
C HIS A 139 -4.57 16.29 8.89
N ALA A 140 -5.44 17.28 8.62
CA ALA A 140 -6.87 17.05 8.45
C ALA A 140 -7.18 16.14 7.25
N LEU A 141 -6.49 16.33 6.12
CA LEU A 141 -6.60 15.46 4.95
C LEU A 141 -6.19 14.03 5.27
N MET A 142 -5.03 13.83 5.91
CA MET A 142 -4.53 12.49 6.24
C MET A 142 -5.47 11.74 7.20
N ARG A 143 -5.99 12.43 8.23
CA ARG A 143 -6.98 11.84 9.15
C ARG A 143 -8.26 11.43 8.41
N GLN A 144 -8.78 12.29 7.54
CA GLN A 144 -9.99 11.98 6.78
C GLN A 144 -9.79 10.86 5.75
N VAL A 145 -8.59 10.69 5.18
CA VAL A 145 -8.28 9.57 4.27
C VAL A 145 -8.42 8.22 4.98
N VAL A 146 -7.88 8.13 6.19
CA VAL A 146 -8.00 6.92 7.02
C VAL A 146 -9.47 6.64 7.33
N GLU A 147 -10.23 7.67 7.70
CA GLU A 147 -11.64 7.52 8.09
C GLU A 147 -12.57 7.18 6.91
N VAL A 148 -12.47 7.91 5.80
CA VAL A 148 -13.39 7.80 4.64
C VAL A 148 -13.06 6.63 3.75
N VAL A 149 -11.77 6.41 3.48
CA VAL A 149 -11.31 5.45 2.49
C VAL A 149 -10.93 4.12 3.16
N LYS A 150 -10.85 4.08 4.50
CA LYS A 150 -10.41 2.92 5.29
C LYS A 150 -9.06 2.36 4.81
N LYS A 151 -8.23 3.23 4.22
CA LYS A 151 -6.89 2.88 3.74
C LYS A 151 -5.87 3.11 4.85
N ALA A 152 -4.79 2.31 4.86
CA ALA A 152 -3.71 2.42 5.82
C ALA A 152 -3.06 3.84 5.80
N PRO A 153 -2.54 4.32 6.95
CA PRO A 153 -1.76 5.55 6.98
C PRO A 153 -0.57 5.42 6.04
N GLY A 154 -0.50 6.27 5.02
CA GLY A 154 0.50 6.19 3.95
C GLY A 154 -0.07 5.89 2.55
N ALA A 155 -1.39 5.70 2.41
CA ALA A 155 -2.02 5.73 1.09
C ALA A 155 -1.80 7.11 0.47
N SER A 156 -1.02 7.16 -0.61
CA SER A 156 -0.72 8.40 -1.30
C SER A 156 -2.00 9.07 -1.81
N LEU A 157 -2.16 10.37 -1.52
CA LEU A 157 -3.31 11.18 -1.94
C LEU A 157 -3.53 11.12 -3.46
N GLY A 158 -2.46 10.90 -4.23
CA GLY A 158 -2.50 10.72 -5.69
C GLY A 158 -3.15 9.42 -6.15
N ARG A 159 -3.18 8.36 -5.33
CA ARG A 159 -3.83 7.07 -5.67
C ARG A 159 -5.34 7.04 -5.41
N LEU A 160 -5.90 8.12 -4.87
CA LEU A 160 -7.33 8.22 -4.59
C LEU A 160 -8.13 8.44 -5.89
N SER A 161 -9.26 7.77 -6.01
CA SER A 161 -10.20 8.06 -7.11
C SER A 161 -10.74 9.48 -7.00
N ASN A 162 -11.08 10.13 -8.12
CA ASN A 162 -11.72 11.45 -8.10
C ASN A 162 -13.00 11.47 -7.24
N ARG A 163 -13.74 10.35 -7.19
CA ARG A 163 -14.91 10.20 -6.30
C ARG A 163 -14.55 10.13 -4.82
N GLU A 164 -13.39 9.55 -4.49
CA GLU A 164 -12.88 9.52 -3.11
C GLU A 164 -12.37 10.90 -2.70
N LYS A 165 -11.64 11.58 -3.60
CA LYS A 165 -11.17 12.95 -3.42
C LYS A 165 -12.33 13.91 -3.18
N THR A 166 -13.42 13.83 -3.96
CA THR A 166 -14.60 14.68 -3.70
C THR A 166 -15.25 14.41 -2.36
N ARG A 167 -15.31 13.15 -1.92
CA ARG A 167 -15.84 12.81 -0.60
C ARG A 167 -15.06 13.44 0.54
N LEU A 168 -13.73 13.48 0.42
CA LEU A 168 -12.84 14.14 1.36
C LEU A 168 -13.02 15.66 1.36
N ILE A 169 -13.11 16.25 0.16
CA ILE A 169 -13.33 17.69 0.02
C ILE A 169 -14.63 18.09 0.72
N ASP A 170 -15.73 17.39 0.48
CA ASP A 170 -17.04 17.75 1.06
C ASP A 170 -17.03 17.74 2.59
N ARG A 171 -16.27 16.81 3.21
CA ARG A 171 -16.14 16.75 4.68
C ARG A 171 -15.26 17.86 5.25
N LEU A 172 -14.24 18.27 4.52
CA LEU A 172 -13.28 19.30 4.95
C LEU A 172 -13.67 20.71 4.54
N ARG A 173 -14.67 20.85 3.66
CA ARG A 173 -15.20 22.11 3.14
C ARG A 173 -15.67 23.09 4.22
N PRO A 174 -16.23 22.67 5.37
CA PRO A 174 -16.57 23.61 6.46
C PRO A 174 -15.35 24.29 7.08
N MET A 175 -14.18 23.65 7.02
CA MET A 175 -12.96 24.10 7.71
C MET A 175 -11.95 24.76 6.77
N PHE A 176 -11.93 24.37 5.49
CA PHE A 176 -10.92 24.81 4.52
C PHE A 176 -11.54 25.24 3.19
N SER A 177 -10.87 26.15 2.49
CA SER A 177 -11.33 26.62 1.19
C SER A 177 -11.28 25.50 0.13
N LEU A 178 -12.27 25.49 -0.77
CA LEU A 178 -12.36 24.51 -1.86
C LEU A 178 -11.10 24.50 -2.74
N HIS A 179 -10.55 25.69 -3.03
CA HIS A 179 -9.39 25.83 -3.88
C HIS A 179 -8.13 25.22 -3.24
N CYS A 180 -7.93 25.42 -1.94
CA CYS A 180 -6.82 24.81 -1.20
C CYS A 180 -6.92 23.28 -1.21
N LEU A 181 -8.10 22.73 -0.93
CA LEU A 181 -8.35 21.29 -0.91
C LEU A 181 -8.15 20.66 -2.30
N ALA A 182 -8.71 21.27 -3.35
CA ALA A 182 -8.60 20.78 -4.73
C ALA A 182 -7.15 20.78 -5.23
N ARG A 183 -6.38 21.83 -4.90
CA ARG A 183 -4.96 21.93 -5.24
C ARG A 183 -4.13 20.84 -4.55
N ARG A 184 -4.36 20.61 -3.25
CA ARG A 184 -3.63 19.59 -2.47
C ARG A 184 -3.98 18.16 -2.91
N LEU A 185 -5.24 17.90 -3.28
CA LEU A 185 -5.69 16.59 -3.76
C LEU A 185 -5.46 16.37 -5.26
N THR A 186 -4.88 17.35 -5.98
CA THR A 186 -4.64 17.29 -7.43
C THR A 186 -5.88 16.89 -8.22
N ILE A 187 -7.04 17.47 -7.89
CA ILE A 187 -8.31 17.27 -8.61
C ILE A 187 -8.74 18.56 -9.31
N PRO A 188 -9.07 18.52 -10.62
CA PRO A 188 -9.65 19.66 -11.30
C PRO A 188 -10.99 20.06 -10.68
N LEU A 189 -11.25 21.37 -10.56
CA LEU A 189 -12.53 21.86 -10.02
C LEU A 189 -13.74 21.34 -10.82
N SER A 190 -13.61 21.21 -12.14
CA SER A 190 -14.66 20.64 -13.00
C SER A 190 -15.00 19.19 -12.61
N SER A 191 -13.99 18.36 -12.36
CA SER A 191 -14.16 16.99 -11.87
C SER A 191 -14.80 16.96 -10.48
N TYR A 192 -14.41 17.89 -9.60
CA TYR A 192 -15.05 18.03 -8.30
C TYR A 192 -16.55 18.32 -8.42
N HIS A 193 -16.93 19.36 -9.17
CA HIS A 193 -18.34 19.73 -9.36
C HIS A 193 -19.14 18.62 -10.03
N TYR A 194 -18.56 17.93 -11.02
CA TYR A 194 -19.19 16.77 -11.67
C TYR A 194 -19.51 15.65 -10.68
N HIS A 195 -18.57 15.29 -9.82
CA HIS A 195 -18.76 14.21 -8.84
C HIS A 195 -19.63 14.64 -7.65
N HIS A 196 -19.56 15.90 -7.22
CA HIS A 196 -20.42 16.47 -6.18
C HIS A 196 -21.89 16.48 -6.64
N ALA A 197 -22.17 16.97 -7.85
CA ALA A 197 -23.53 17.02 -8.38
C ALA A 197 -24.16 15.63 -8.56
N ARG A 198 -23.34 14.58 -8.75
CA ARG A 198 -23.79 13.17 -8.83
C ARG A 198 -23.84 12.47 -7.47
N ARG A 199 -23.37 13.13 -6.41
CA ARG A 199 -23.43 12.65 -5.04
C ARG A 199 -24.77 12.99 -4.40
N ASP A 200 -25.31 14.14 -4.76
CA ASP A 200 -26.59 14.65 -4.28
C ASP A 200 -27.74 13.96 -5.02
N GLY A 201 -28.30 12.94 -4.37
CA GLY A 201 -29.62 12.40 -4.66
C GLY A 201 -29.66 11.31 -5.72
N ASP A 202 -30.52 10.31 -5.46
CA ASP A 202 -31.06 9.52 -6.55
C ASP A 202 -31.89 10.44 -7.45
N LYS A 203 -31.43 10.67 -8.67
CA LYS A 203 -32.16 11.41 -9.72
C LYS A 203 -33.59 10.91 -9.87
N TYR A 204 -33.84 9.64 -9.55
CA TYR A 204 -35.13 8.98 -9.66
C TYR A 204 -35.84 8.80 -8.31
N SER A 205 -35.41 9.47 -7.23
CA SER A 205 -36.01 9.39 -5.89
C SER A 205 -37.53 9.58 -5.90
N ASP A 206 -38.02 10.67 -6.51
CA ASP A 206 -39.46 10.94 -6.65
C ASP A 206 -40.20 9.85 -7.44
N ILE A 207 -39.56 9.36 -8.50
CA ILE A 207 -40.12 8.30 -9.35
C ILE A 207 -40.17 6.99 -8.57
N ARG A 208 -39.19 6.72 -7.71
CA ARG A 208 -39.12 5.55 -6.84
C ARG A 208 -40.31 5.50 -5.88
N VAL A 209 -40.61 6.63 -5.25
CA VAL A 209 -41.77 6.77 -4.35
C VAL A 209 -43.06 6.45 -5.11
N ARG A 210 -43.23 7.02 -6.30
CA ARG A 210 -44.41 6.77 -7.16
C ARG A 210 -44.52 5.32 -7.63
N VAL A 211 -43.41 4.72 -8.07
CA VAL A 211 -43.34 3.30 -8.47
C VAL A 211 -43.78 2.41 -7.31
N ARG A 212 -43.26 2.66 -6.09
CA ARG A 212 -43.60 1.87 -4.90
C ARG A 212 -45.07 2.03 -4.53
N ALA A 213 -45.61 3.25 -4.59
CA ALA A 213 -47.02 3.52 -4.33
C ALA A 213 -47.94 2.75 -5.31
N LEU A 214 -47.69 2.88 -6.62
CA LEU A 214 -48.45 2.19 -7.66
C LEU A 214 -48.31 0.66 -7.58
N PHE A 215 -47.12 0.16 -7.22
CA PHE A 215 -46.91 -1.28 -7.03
C PHE A 215 -47.72 -1.82 -5.84
N LYS A 216 -47.83 -1.05 -4.75
CA LYS A 216 -48.63 -1.40 -3.59
C LYS A 216 -50.13 -1.34 -3.90
N GLU A 217 -50.58 -0.29 -4.59
CA GLU A 217 -51.97 -0.12 -5.04
C GLU A 217 -52.41 -1.26 -5.96
N SER A 218 -51.53 -1.71 -6.85
CA SER A 218 -51.78 -2.87 -7.72
C SER A 218 -51.65 -4.23 -7.02
N SER A 219 -51.53 -4.28 -5.68
CA SER A 219 -51.34 -5.50 -4.89
C SER A 219 -50.22 -6.39 -5.43
N SER A 220 -49.11 -5.78 -5.86
CA SER A 220 -47.96 -6.45 -6.46
C SER A 220 -48.25 -7.20 -7.77
N ARG A 221 -49.38 -6.96 -8.45
CA ARG A 221 -49.72 -7.62 -9.73
C ARG A 221 -49.01 -6.99 -10.93
N TYR A 222 -48.67 -5.70 -10.86
CA TYR A 222 -48.13 -4.99 -12.00
C TYR A 222 -46.62 -5.16 -12.11
N GLY A 223 -46.17 -5.66 -13.25
CA GLY A 223 -44.76 -5.62 -13.67
C GLY A 223 -44.38 -4.25 -14.24
N TYR A 224 -43.09 -4.09 -14.52
CA TYR A 224 -42.49 -2.81 -14.95
C TYR A 224 -43.16 -2.20 -16.21
N ARG A 225 -43.67 -3.03 -17.14
CA ARG A 225 -44.43 -2.55 -18.32
C ARG A 225 -45.73 -1.85 -17.94
N ARG A 226 -46.52 -2.47 -17.06
CA ARG A 226 -47.81 -1.91 -16.60
C ARG A 226 -47.59 -0.71 -15.69
N LEU A 227 -46.57 -0.76 -14.84
CA LEU A 227 -46.18 0.38 -14.00
C LEU A 227 -45.68 1.56 -14.83
N HIS A 228 -44.87 1.32 -15.87
CA HIS A 228 -44.41 2.37 -16.78
C HIS A 228 -45.58 3.09 -17.46
N HIS A 229 -46.58 2.34 -17.94
CA HIS A 229 -47.78 2.92 -18.51
C HIS A 229 -48.59 3.72 -17.47
N ALA A 230 -48.79 3.16 -16.27
CA ALA A 230 -49.54 3.82 -15.19
C ALA A 230 -48.85 5.08 -14.63
N LEU A 231 -47.51 5.16 -14.71
CA LEU A 231 -46.76 6.34 -14.29
C LEU A 231 -47.05 7.54 -15.19
N GLY A 232 -47.32 7.35 -16.48
CA GLY A 232 -47.61 8.44 -17.43
C GLY A 232 -46.48 9.47 -17.60
N LEU A 233 -45.27 9.19 -17.08
CA LEU A 233 -44.12 10.10 -17.12
C LEU A 233 -43.26 9.87 -18.36
N ARG A 234 -42.49 10.89 -18.78
CA ARG A 234 -41.42 10.80 -19.80
C ARG A 234 -40.18 10.03 -19.31
N VAL A 235 -40.38 8.94 -18.58
CA VAL A 235 -39.32 8.06 -18.09
C VAL A 235 -39.28 6.84 -19.00
N SER A 236 -38.10 6.32 -19.30
CA SER A 236 -37.99 5.11 -20.12
C SER A 236 -38.42 3.88 -19.32
N GLU A 237 -39.02 2.91 -20.01
CA GLU A 237 -39.42 1.61 -19.43
C GLU A 237 -38.23 0.91 -18.74
N LYS A 238 -37.01 1.08 -19.26
CA LYS A 238 -35.77 0.52 -18.70
C LYS A 238 -35.45 1.06 -17.31
N VAL A 239 -35.71 2.35 -17.07
CA VAL A 239 -35.49 2.98 -15.75
C VAL A 239 -36.48 2.41 -14.74
N VAL A 240 -37.76 2.26 -15.10
CA VAL A 240 -38.76 1.64 -14.22
C VAL A 240 -38.37 0.19 -13.87
N ARG A 241 -37.90 -0.58 -14.85
CA ARG A 241 -37.40 -1.94 -14.63
C ARG A 241 -36.19 -1.97 -13.68
N GLN A 242 -35.24 -1.06 -13.88
CA GLN A 242 -34.07 -0.93 -13.01
C GLN A 242 -34.48 -0.59 -11.58
N ILE A 243 -35.37 0.39 -11.40
CA ILE A 243 -35.91 0.78 -10.09
C ILE A 243 -36.57 -0.43 -9.41
N MET A 244 -37.45 -1.15 -10.10
CA MET A 244 -38.09 -2.35 -9.53
C MET A 244 -37.06 -3.40 -9.08
N ARG A 245 -35.98 -3.59 -9.85
CA ARG A 245 -34.92 -4.54 -9.49
C ARG A 245 -34.14 -4.08 -8.26
N GLU A 246 -33.75 -2.82 -8.20
CA GLU A 246 -33.01 -2.25 -7.06
C GLU A 246 -33.84 -2.25 -5.78
N GLU A 247 -35.16 -2.05 -5.89
CA GLU A 247 -36.12 -2.03 -4.79
C GLU A 247 -36.69 -3.41 -4.43
N GLY A 248 -36.31 -4.48 -5.14
CA GLY A 248 -36.83 -5.83 -4.92
C GLY A 248 -38.33 -5.98 -5.21
N LEU A 249 -38.92 -5.11 -6.04
CA LEU A 249 -40.33 -5.16 -6.41
C LEU A 249 -40.55 -6.23 -7.49
N VAL A 250 -40.95 -7.43 -7.06
CA VAL A 250 -41.22 -8.55 -7.97
C VAL A 250 -42.72 -8.70 -8.16
N ALA A 251 -43.18 -8.56 -9.40
CA ALA A 251 -44.58 -8.76 -9.73
C ALA A 251 -44.99 -10.22 -9.49
N ARG A 252 -46.13 -10.41 -8.82
CA ARG A 252 -46.71 -11.72 -8.55
C ARG A 252 -47.20 -12.33 -9.86
N ILE A 253 -46.55 -13.42 -10.27
CA ILE A 253 -46.99 -14.23 -11.40
C ILE A 253 -47.87 -15.37 -10.84
N PRO A 254 -49.17 -15.41 -11.15
CA PRO A 254 -50.01 -16.52 -10.73
C PRO A 254 -49.57 -17.79 -11.48
N HIS A 255 -49.24 -18.86 -10.74
CA HIS A 255 -49.03 -20.16 -11.36
C HIS A 255 -50.38 -20.70 -11.84
N ARG A 256 -50.45 -21.16 -13.10
CA ARG A 256 -51.63 -21.88 -13.59
C ARG A 256 -51.73 -23.18 -12.79
N ARG A 257 -52.72 -23.30 -11.90
CA ARG A 257 -53.05 -24.58 -11.28
C ARG A 257 -53.78 -25.41 -12.33
N ARG A 258 -53.44 -26.70 -12.43
CA ARG A 258 -54.28 -27.65 -13.18
C ARG A 258 -55.64 -27.66 -12.48
N TYR A 259 -56.71 -27.65 -13.27
CA TYR A 259 -58.06 -27.73 -12.74
C TYR A 259 -58.19 -29.03 -11.93
N SER A 260 -58.66 -28.92 -10.69
CA SER A 260 -59.06 -30.04 -9.85
C SER A 260 -60.43 -29.69 -9.29
N SER A 261 -61.46 -30.38 -9.75
CA SER A 261 -62.81 -30.34 -9.16
C SER A 261 -62.91 -31.21 -7.91
N TYR A 262 -61.94 -32.09 -7.69
CA TYR A 262 -61.88 -32.95 -6.52
C TYR A 262 -61.55 -32.11 -5.29
N GLN A 263 -62.54 -31.96 -4.40
CA GLN A 263 -62.44 -31.20 -3.15
C GLN A 263 -61.92 -32.06 -1.97
N GLY A 264 -61.43 -33.27 -2.26
CA GLY A 264 -61.19 -34.32 -1.27
C GLY A 264 -62.40 -35.22 -1.11
N GLU A 265 -62.19 -36.38 -0.48
CA GLU A 265 -63.29 -37.21 0.04
C GLU A 265 -63.82 -36.57 1.32
N SER A 266 -65.13 -36.31 1.38
CA SER A 266 -65.79 -35.78 2.57
C SER A 266 -65.81 -36.76 3.75
N THR A 267 -65.52 -38.04 3.49
CA THR A 267 -65.60 -39.15 4.43
C THR A 267 -64.23 -39.82 4.50
N PRO A 268 -63.77 -40.29 5.68
CA PRO A 268 -62.56 -41.12 5.75
C PRO A 268 -62.70 -42.33 4.82
N ALA A 269 -61.62 -42.65 4.10
CA ALA A 269 -61.57 -43.83 3.24
C ALA A 269 -61.90 -45.09 4.06
N PRO A 270 -62.69 -46.04 3.53
CA PRO A 270 -62.97 -47.29 4.21
C PRO A 270 -61.69 -48.12 4.38
N ASP A 271 -61.65 -48.94 5.43
CA ASP A 271 -60.48 -49.78 5.73
C ASP A 271 -60.16 -50.75 4.59
N ASN A 272 -58.87 -50.83 4.23
CA ASN A 272 -58.40 -51.77 3.21
C ASN A 272 -58.31 -53.19 3.78
N LEU A 273 -59.40 -53.93 3.70
CA LEU A 273 -59.51 -55.30 4.22
C LEU A 273 -58.55 -56.31 3.56
N ILE A 274 -58.06 -56.03 2.35
CA ILE A 274 -57.24 -56.97 1.56
C ILE A 274 -55.76 -56.86 1.91
N HIS A 275 -55.27 -55.67 2.32
CA HIS A 275 -53.85 -55.44 2.66
C HIS A 275 -52.84 -56.02 1.64
N ARG A 276 -53.19 -56.03 0.34
CA ARG A 276 -52.41 -56.63 -0.76
C ARG A 276 -52.18 -58.15 -0.66
N ASP A 277 -52.92 -58.84 0.19
CA ASP A 277 -52.99 -60.30 0.16
C ASP A 277 -54.04 -60.75 -0.87
N PHE A 278 -53.57 -61.15 -2.04
CA PHE A 278 -54.42 -61.65 -3.12
C PHE A 278 -54.62 -63.17 -3.07
N SER A 279 -54.02 -63.87 -2.10
CA SER A 279 -54.16 -65.32 -1.97
C SER A 279 -55.52 -65.68 -1.35
N ALA A 280 -56.18 -66.69 -1.90
CA ALA A 280 -57.44 -67.23 -1.41
C ALA A 280 -57.40 -68.76 -1.38
N LYS A 281 -58.07 -69.38 -0.40
CA LYS A 281 -58.12 -70.85 -0.25
C LYS A 281 -59.12 -71.49 -1.21
N GLU A 282 -60.19 -70.77 -1.54
CA GLU A 282 -61.25 -71.21 -2.45
C GLU A 282 -61.60 -70.09 -3.45
N PRO A 283 -62.19 -70.43 -4.62
CA PRO A 283 -62.69 -69.44 -5.56
C PRO A 283 -63.74 -68.50 -4.92
N ASN A 284 -63.89 -67.30 -5.46
CA ASN A 284 -64.91 -66.31 -5.06
C ASN A 284 -64.80 -65.76 -3.62
N MET A 285 -63.67 -65.93 -2.91
CA MET A 285 -63.48 -65.35 -1.58
C MET A 285 -63.07 -63.87 -1.59
N LYS A 286 -62.38 -63.42 -2.64
CA LYS A 286 -61.90 -62.03 -2.77
C LYS A 286 -62.25 -61.55 -4.17
N TRP A 287 -62.98 -60.43 -4.25
CA TRP A 287 -63.42 -59.81 -5.51
C TRP A 287 -62.77 -58.44 -5.61
N LEU A 288 -62.02 -58.20 -6.67
CA LEU A 288 -61.31 -56.95 -6.92
C LEU A 288 -61.79 -56.36 -8.24
N THR A 289 -61.91 -55.04 -8.28
CA THR A 289 -62.19 -54.28 -9.51
C THR A 289 -60.98 -53.43 -9.86
N ASP A 290 -60.57 -53.45 -11.14
CA ASP A 290 -59.38 -52.80 -11.70
C ASP A 290 -58.08 -53.00 -10.90
N ILE A 291 -57.24 -53.93 -11.40
CA ILE A 291 -55.88 -54.12 -10.92
C ILE A 291 -54.98 -53.15 -11.72
N THR A 292 -54.26 -52.29 -11.01
CA THR A 292 -53.26 -51.36 -11.60
C THR A 292 -51.85 -51.85 -11.34
#